data_AF-A0A7D3VRS5-F1
#
_entry.id   AF-A0A7D3VRS5-F1
#
_cell.length_a   1.000
_cell.length_b   1.000
_cell.length_c   1.000
_cell.angle_alpha   90.00
_cell.angle_beta   90.00
_cell.angle_gamma   90.00
#
_symmetry.space_group_name_H-M   'P 1'
#
loop_
_entity.id
_entity.type
_entity.pdbx_description
1 polymer ?
#
loop_
_entity_poly.entity_id
_entity_poly.type
_entity_poly.pdbx_seq_one_letter_code
_entity_poly.pdbx_strand_id
1 'polypeptide(L)'
;MPALADHRSETRDALTRRLTDEFSDFPSDAVHQCVADVQACMAHLGLDPTPARVERMAREHLVGMLKSEPPSGRSQGAGVDG
;
A
#
# COMPACT_ATOMS: atom_id res chain seq x y z
N MET A 1 11.40 -20.36 12.94
CA MET A 1 9.92 -20.30 12.91
C MET A 1 9.46 -19.55 11.65
N PRO A 2 9.35 -20.21 10.48
CA PRO A 2 8.97 -19.55 9.22
C PRO A 2 7.45 -19.36 9.03
N ALA A 3 6.62 -20.24 9.59
CA ALA A 3 5.17 -20.32 9.29
C ALA A 3 4.35 -19.03 9.52
N LEU A 4 4.78 -18.13 10.40
CA LEU A 4 4.09 -16.85 10.64
C LEU A 4 4.38 -15.81 9.55
N ALA A 5 5.57 -15.86 8.93
CA ALA A 5 5.95 -14.96 7.85
C ALA A 5 5.21 -15.29 6.56
N ASP A 6 5.00 -16.60 6.31
CA ASP A 6 4.19 -17.09 5.18
C ASP A 6 2.74 -16.63 5.32
N HIS A 7 2.13 -16.83 6.50
CA HIS A 7 0.74 -16.43 6.73
C HIS A 7 0.50 -14.92 6.61
N ARG A 8 1.47 -14.10 7.07
CA ARG A 8 1.41 -12.64 6.89
C ARG A 8 1.54 -12.25 5.42
N SER A 9 2.36 -12.96 4.66
CA SER A 9 2.53 -12.75 3.21
C SER A 9 1.27 -13.15 2.44
N GLU A 10 0.67 -14.29 2.75
CA GLU A 10 -0.61 -14.74 2.16
C GLU A 10 -1.75 -13.77 2.48
N THR A 11 -1.82 -13.31 3.73
CA THR A 11 -2.82 -12.33 4.16
C THR A 11 -2.65 -11.02 3.40
N ARG A 12 -1.41 -10.56 3.20
CA ARG A 12 -1.11 -9.36 2.42
C ARG A 12 -1.53 -9.54 0.95
N ASP A 13 -1.21 -10.69 0.35
CA ASP A 13 -1.51 -10.97 -1.06
C ASP A 13 -3.03 -10.99 -1.32
N ALA A 14 -3.79 -11.68 -0.46
CA ALA A 14 -5.25 -11.68 -0.52
C ALA A 14 -5.84 -10.28 -0.40
N LEU A 15 -5.26 -9.45 0.48
CA LEU A 15 -5.69 -8.07 0.71
C LEU A 15 -5.40 -7.18 -0.49
N THR A 16 -4.19 -7.25 -1.03
CA THR A 16 -3.79 -6.55 -2.26
C THR A 16 -4.69 -6.93 -3.43
N ARG A 17 -5.04 -8.22 -3.56
CA ARG A 17 -5.93 -8.70 -4.62
C ARG A 17 -7.34 -8.13 -4.51
N ARG A 18 -7.90 -8.06 -3.29
CA ARG A 18 -9.21 -7.43 -3.03
C ARG A 18 -9.19 -5.94 -3.36
N LEU A 19 -8.14 -5.24 -2.95
CA LEU A 19 -7.96 -3.82 -3.26
C LEU A 19 -7.77 -3.58 -4.77
N THR A 20 -7.07 -4.46 -5.47
CA THR A 20 -6.87 -4.35 -6.92
C THR A 20 -8.19 -4.51 -7.68
N ASP A 21 -9.03 -5.46 -7.27
CA ASP A 21 -10.36 -5.65 -7.85
C ASP A 21 -11.24 -4.40 -7.63
N GLU A 22 -11.26 -3.88 -6.40
CA GLU A 22 -12.07 -2.73 -6.02
C GLU A 22 -11.58 -1.41 -6.64
N PHE A 23 -10.25 -1.24 -6.74
CA PHE A 23 -9.60 -0.08 -7.33
C PHE A 23 -9.01 -0.43 -8.70
N SER A 24 -9.85 -1.01 -9.57
CA SER A 24 -9.46 -1.40 -10.93
C SER A 24 -8.95 -0.25 -11.82
N ASP A 25 -9.16 1.01 -11.39
CA ASP A 25 -8.61 2.22 -12.02
C ASP A 25 -7.08 2.34 -11.82
N PHE A 26 -6.55 1.76 -10.75
CA PHE A 26 -5.11 1.74 -10.46
C PHE A 26 -4.46 0.44 -10.98
N PRO A 27 -3.21 0.51 -11.47
CA PRO A 27 -2.45 -0.70 -11.76
C PRO A 27 -2.17 -1.47 -10.46
N SER A 28 -2.20 -2.80 -10.55
CA SER A 28 -1.98 -3.71 -9.42
C SER A 28 -0.64 -3.46 -8.69
N ASP A 29 0.39 -3.06 -9.42
CA ASP A 29 1.69 -2.67 -8.87
C ASP A 29 1.59 -1.45 -7.95
N ALA A 30 0.81 -0.42 -8.32
CA ALA A 30 0.58 0.75 -7.50
C ALA A 30 -0.19 0.41 -6.22
N VAL A 31 -1.17 -0.51 -6.31
CA VAL A 31 -1.90 -1.01 -5.14
C VAL A 31 -0.96 -1.79 -4.20
N HIS A 32 -0.07 -2.63 -4.75
CA HIS A 32 0.90 -3.38 -3.96
C HIS A 32 1.91 -2.44 -3.26
N GLN A 33 2.41 -1.43 -3.97
CA GLN A 33 3.30 -0.41 -3.40
C GLN A 33 2.60 0.41 -2.31
N CYS A 34 1.34 0.78 -2.51
CA CYS A 34 0.52 1.47 -1.51
C CYS A 34 0.38 0.64 -0.22
N VAL A 35 0.06 -0.65 -0.34
CA VAL A 35 -0.04 -1.56 0.82
C VAL A 35 1.30 -1.72 1.54
N ALA A 36 2.42 -1.74 0.80
CA ALA A 36 3.76 -1.81 1.38
C ALA A 36 4.14 -0.51 2.11
N ASP A 37 3.84 0.64 1.52
CA ASP A 37 4.10 1.96 2.08
C ASP A 37 3.30 2.18 3.37
N VAL A 38 2.01 1.85 3.37
CA VAL A 38 1.14 1.90 4.56
C VAL A 38 1.70 1.03 5.69
N GLN A 39 2.20 -0.17 5.39
CA GLN A 39 2.82 -1.03 6.39
C GLN A 39 4.12 -0.44 6.94
N ALA A 40 4.97 0.12 6.08
CA ALA A 40 6.20 0.78 6.49
C ALA A 40 5.93 2.02 7.34
N CYS A 41 4.96 2.85 6.95
CA CYS A 41 4.49 4.02 7.70
C CYS A 41 3.95 3.62 9.08
N MET A 42 3.11 2.58 9.17
CA MET A 42 2.60 2.09 10.46
C MET A 42 3.73 1.60 11.36
N ALA A 43 4.65 0.80 10.82
CA ALA A 43 5.80 0.32 11.57
C ALA A 43 6.69 1.47 12.06
N HIS A 44 6.92 2.48 11.22
CA HIS A 44 7.66 3.68 11.57
C HIS A 44 7.00 4.49 12.70
N LEU A 45 5.67 4.55 12.70
CA LEU A 45 4.87 5.21 13.75
C LEU A 45 4.70 4.35 15.01
N GLY A 46 5.25 3.12 15.05
CA GLY A 46 5.06 2.18 16.15
C GLY A 46 3.62 1.64 16.27
N LEU A 47 2.84 1.74 15.19
CA LEU A 47 1.48 1.19 15.11
C LEU A 47 1.54 -0.27 14.65
N ASP A 48 0.74 -1.11 15.30
CA ASP A 48 0.61 -2.51 14.86
C ASP A 48 -0.10 -2.58 13.48
N PRO A 49 0.58 -3.11 12.44
CA PRO A 49 0.08 -3.16 11.07
C PRO A 49 -0.83 -4.38 10.88
N THR A 50 -1.90 -4.46 11.67
CA THR A 50 -2.92 -5.50 11.48
C THR A 50 -3.52 -5.43 10.06
N PRO A 51 -3.90 -6.57 9.46
CA PRO A 51 -4.48 -6.62 8.12
C PRO A 51 -5.66 -5.65 7.95
N ALA A 52 -6.59 -5.60 8.90
CA ALA A 52 -7.75 -4.72 8.84
C ALA A 52 -7.38 -3.23 8.84
N ARG A 53 -6.32 -2.84 9.58
CA ARG A 53 -5.87 -1.45 9.65
C ARG A 53 -5.13 -1.06 8.37
N VAL A 54 -4.30 -1.96 7.85
CA VAL A 54 -3.60 -1.80 6.57
C VAL A 54 -4.60 -1.67 5.43
N GLU A 55 -5.60 -2.54 5.35
CA GLU A 55 -6.69 -2.44 4.36
C GLU A 55 -7.37 -1.09 4.43
N ARG A 56 -7.83 -0.68 5.62
CA ARG A 56 -8.53 0.60 5.79
C ARG A 56 -7.68 1.78 5.33
N MET A 57 -6.42 1.86 5.76
CA MET A 57 -5.53 2.97 5.40
C MET A 57 -5.17 2.95 3.90
N ALA A 58 -4.95 1.78 3.31
CA ALA A 58 -4.68 1.66 1.88
C ALA A 58 -5.89 2.11 1.04
N ARG A 59 -7.12 1.76 1.45
CA ARG A 59 -8.35 2.26 0.81
C ARG A 59 -8.45 3.77 0.90
N GLU A 60 -8.25 4.34 2.09
CA GLU A 60 -8.29 5.80 2.28
C GLU A 60 -7.23 6.50 1.43
N HIS A 61 -6.04 5.91 1.30
CA HIS A 61 -4.97 6.46 0.45
C HIS A 61 -5.32 6.38 -1.05
N LEU A 62 -5.83 5.24 -1.52
CA LEU A 62 -6.27 5.06 -2.92
C LEU A 62 -7.44 5.98 -3.28
N VAL A 63 -8.44 6.11 -2.40
CA VAL A 63 -9.55 7.07 -2.54
C VAL A 63 -9.02 8.50 -2.53
N GLY A 64 -8.05 8.79 -1.66
CA GLY A 64 -7.34 10.05 -1.62
C GLY A 64 -6.69 10.36 -2.96
N MET A 65 -5.91 9.44 -3.52
CA MET A 65 -5.26 9.61 -4.83
C MET A 65 -6.27 9.79 -5.97
N LEU A 66 -7.36 9.04 -5.97
CA LEU A 66 -8.41 9.14 -7.00
C LEU A 66 -9.16 10.47 -6.92
N LYS A 67 -9.43 10.97 -5.71
CA LYS A 67 -10.11 12.26 -5.51
C LYS A 67 -9.18 13.46 -5.61
N SER A 68 -7.91 13.25 -5.34
CA SER A 68 -6.90 14.27 -5.25
C SER A 68 -6.01 14.28 -6.48
N GLU A 69 -6.52 13.91 -7.69
CA GLU A 69 -5.80 14.08 -8.95
C GLU A 69 -5.03 15.42 -8.94
N PRO A 70 -3.72 15.41 -8.66
CA PRO A 70 -2.95 16.62 -8.68
C PRO A 70 -2.47 16.79 -10.13
N PRO A 71 -2.41 18.02 -10.69
CA PRO A 71 -1.70 18.26 -11.94
C PRO A 71 -0.18 18.17 -11.70
N SER A 72 0.33 17.03 -11.24
CA SER A 72 1.76 16.83 -11.00
C SER A 72 2.12 15.40 -11.31
N GLY A 73 2.22 15.14 -12.62
CA GLY A 73 3.18 14.17 -13.09
C GLY A 73 4.58 14.53 -12.57
N ARG A 74 5.34 13.51 -12.19
CA ARG A 74 6.77 13.53 -11.86
C ARG A 74 7.11 13.88 -10.41
N SER A 75 7.46 12.86 -9.62
CA SER A 75 8.85 12.64 -9.13
C SER A 75 8.87 11.76 -7.86
N GLN A 76 8.66 10.45 -7.98
CA GLN A 76 9.33 9.49 -7.09
C GLN A 76 10.38 8.78 -7.93
N GLY A 77 11.47 9.50 -8.21
CA GLY A 77 12.58 8.99 -9.00
C GLY A 77 13.70 10.02 -9.02
N ALA A 78 14.79 9.68 -8.34
CA ALA A 78 16.11 10.29 -8.44
C ALA A 78 16.32 11.69 -7.82
N GLY A 79 16.70 11.72 -6.55
CA GLY A 79 17.84 12.55 -6.10
C GLY A 79 19.03 11.60 -5.89
N VAL A 80 19.72 11.18 -6.95
CA VAL A 80 21.06 11.66 -7.36
C VAL A 80 21.91 12.23 -6.22
N ASP A 81 22.98 11.51 -5.91
CA ASP A 81 24.20 12.01 -5.26
C ASP A 81 24.72 13.28 -5.97
N GLY A 82 25.21 14.22 -5.16
CA GLY A 82 25.96 15.40 -5.57
C GLY A 82 26.68 16.01 -4.38
#